data_AF-A0A962UNF2-F1
#
_entry.id   AF-A0A962UNF2-F1
#
_cell.length_a   1.000
_cell.length_b   1.000
_cell.length_c   1.000
_cell.angle_alpha   90.00
_cell.angle_beta   90.00
_cell.angle_gamma   90.00
#
_symmetry.space_group_name_H-M   'P 1'
#
loop_
_entity.id
_entity.type
_entity.pdbx_description
1 polymer ?
#
loop_
_entity_poly.entity_id
_entity_poly.type
_entity_poly.pdbx_seq_one_letter_code
_entity_poly.pdbx_strand_id
1 'polypeptide(L)'
;DGVSTEIAFAAELGEPLADANRRLATAWAFPQLAQQAMRDDQAGNTRPQTVKIADSLARTTSAGWQREETHAATEQLSEFLDVSRDRACAWLHQQATEAARSLSRYNYPLPGFALMFMPGEIGQDENDDHDIPLLGGRRPHEQPVAVTQAPDLHTTMAGIMRQIRDECGAARVVFAMLNQDRSRLRTRLALGGDADDGLRSLDLDLSQKNLFTLLLTKTQSVWLHPDNAAKYQGHLPASLRPMLAAQGGYMMSLFVREKPLGLL
;
A
#
# COMPACT_ATOMS: atom_id res chain seq x y z
N ASP A 1 36.89 -5.92 0.84
CA ASP A 1 37.30 -5.51 -0.51
C ASP A 1 36.42 -4.36 -0.97
N GLY A 2 36.91 -3.11 -0.88
CA GLY A 2 36.17 -1.85 -1.08
C GLY A 2 35.70 -1.59 -2.52
N VAL A 3 35.07 -2.59 -3.13
CA VAL A 3 34.42 -2.51 -4.43
C VAL A 3 33.02 -1.94 -4.21
N SER A 4 32.64 -0.92 -4.98
CA SER A 4 31.29 -0.35 -4.94
C SER A 4 30.24 -1.45 -5.14
N THR A 5 29.12 -1.38 -4.42
CA THR A 5 28.02 -2.34 -4.51
C THR A 5 27.56 -2.53 -5.96
N GLU A 6 27.53 -1.47 -6.75
CA GLU A 6 27.17 -1.53 -8.18
C GLU A 6 28.11 -2.41 -9.00
N ILE A 7 29.42 -2.37 -8.72
CA ILE A 7 30.43 -3.15 -9.42
C ILE A 7 30.32 -4.62 -9.02
N ALA A 8 30.09 -4.89 -7.73
CA ALA A 8 29.86 -6.24 -7.24
C ALA A 8 28.59 -6.86 -7.85
N PHE A 9 27.48 -6.12 -7.88
CA PHE A 9 26.24 -6.57 -8.49
C PHE A 9 26.36 -6.79 -10.00
N ALA A 10 27.06 -5.89 -10.70
CA ALA A 10 27.27 -6.04 -12.14
C ALA A 10 28.08 -7.29 -12.49
N ALA A 11 29.07 -7.65 -11.66
CA ALA A 11 29.85 -8.87 -11.83
C ALA A 11 29.01 -10.13 -11.66
N GLU A 12 28.10 -10.17 -10.67
CA GLU A 12 27.19 -11.30 -10.43
C GLU A 12 26.11 -11.44 -11.51
N LEU A 13 25.58 -10.32 -12.00
CA LEU A 13 24.51 -10.31 -13.01
C LEU A 13 25.04 -10.50 -14.44
N GLY A 14 26.35 -10.29 -14.67
CA GLY A 14 26.97 -10.32 -15.99
C GLY A 14 26.60 -9.13 -16.88
N GLU A 15 25.91 -8.12 -16.34
CA GLU A 15 25.51 -6.88 -17.00
C GLU A 15 25.47 -5.73 -15.97
N PRO A 16 25.62 -4.45 -16.38
CA PRO A 16 25.44 -3.33 -15.48
C PRO A 16 24.06 -3.32 -14.81
N LEU A 17 24.00 -2.93 -13.53
CA LEU A 17 22.73 -2.90 -12.77
C LEU A 17 21.65 -2.03 -13.45
N ALA A 18 22.06 -0.91 -14.06
CA ALA A 18 21.16 -0.05 -14.82
C ALA A 18 20.51 -0.78 -16.02
N ASP A 19 21.25 -1.68 -16.68
CA ASP A 19 20.79 -2.43 -17.85
C ASP A 19 19.81 -3.53 -17.42
N ALA A 20 20.15 -4.25 -16.33
CA ALA A 20 19.26 -5.21 -15.70
C ALA A 20 17.92 -4.58 -15.27
N ASN A 21 17.98 -3.41 -14.64
CA ASN A 21 16.79 -2.66 -14.21
C ASN A 21 15.90 -2.27 -15.40
N ARG A 22 16.47 -1.80 -16.52
CA ARG A 22 15.70 -1.47 -17.74
C ARG A 22 15.08 -2.71 -18.38
N ARG A 23 15.79 -3.83 -18.39
CA ARG A 23 15.30 -5.11 -18.92
C ARG A 23 14.12 -5.62 -18.09
N LEU A 24 14.24 -5.59 -16.76
CA LEU A 24 13.17 -5.98 -15.84
C LEU A 24 11.95 -5.06 -15.96
N ALA A 25 12.15 -3.74 -16.01
CA ALA A 25 11.05 -2.79 -16.17
C ALA A 25 10.25 -3.04 -17.47
N THR A 26 10.93 -3.46 -18.53
CA THR A 26 10.29 -3.86 -19.79
C THR A 26 9.55 -5.19 -19.66
N ALA A 27 10.20 -6.20 -19.08
CA ALA A 27 9.62 -7.53 -18.89
C ALA A 27 8.37 -7.52 -17.99
N TRP A 28 8.36 -6.66 -16.97
CA TRP A 28 7.22 -6.47 -16.05
C TRP A 28 6.22 -5.43 -16.54
N ALA A 29 6.35 -4.95 -17.78
CA ALA A 29 5.44 -3.99 -18.41
C ALA A 29 5.18 -2.73 -17.56
N PHE A 30 6.23 -2.17 -16.95
CA PHE A 30 6.10 -0.93 -16.17
C PHE A 30 5.56 0.21 -17.05
N PRO A 31 4.81 1.16 -16.48
CA PRO A 31 4.33 2.33 -17.23
C PRO A 31 5.48 3.07 -17.93
N GLN A 32 5.22 3.61 -19.13
CA GLN A 32 6.25 4.28 -19.94
C GLN A 32 6.98 5.39 -19.17
N LEU A 33 6.27 6.12 -18.30
CA LEU A 33 6.86 7.18 -17.49
C LEU A 33 7.94 6.65 -16.52
N ALA A 34 7.69 5.49 -15.88
CA ALA A 34 8.66 4.86 -15.00
C ALA A 34 9.89 4.38 -15.80
N GLN A 35 9.67 3.77 -16.97
CA GLN A 35 10.76 3.36 -17.85
C GLN A 35 11.59 4.56 -18.35
N GLN A 36 10.97 5.71 -18.61
CA GLN A 36 11.64 6.94 -19.01
C GLN A 36 12.45 7.56 -17.87
N ALA A 37 11.95 7.51 -16.63
CA ALA A 37 12.65 8.00 -15.45
C ALA A 37 13.92 7.18 -15.14
N MET A 38 14.01 5.93 -15.60
CA MET A 38 15.18 5.06 -15.43
C MET A 38 16.29 5.30 -16.48
N ARG A 39 16.08 6.17 -17.46
CA ARG A 39 17.08 6.51 -18.49
C ARG A 39 17.83 7.76 -18.08
N ASP A 40 19.16 7.77 -18.19
CA ASP A 40 19.98 8.93 -17.82
C ASP A 40 19.72 10.16 -18.69
N ASP A 41 19.25 9.94 -19.91
CA ASP A 41 19.39 10.93 -20.97
C ASP A 41 18.03 11.39 -21.50
N GLN A 42 17.45 12.43 -20.89
CA GLN A 42 16.36 13.23 -21.47
C GLN A 42 16.41 14.66 -20.91
N ALA A 43 17.42 15.43 -21.31
CA ALA A 43 17.41 16.88 -21.10
C ALA A 43 16.14 17.48 -21.74
N GLY A 44 15.24 18.04 -20.93
CA GLY A 44 14.07 18.80 -21.40
C GLY A 44 12.69 18.19 -21.17
N ASN A 45 12.56 16.95 -20.67
CA ASN A 45 11.25 16.41 -20.30
C ASN A 45 10.99 16.52 -18.79
N THR A 46 10.09 17.44 -18.41
CA THR A 46 9.74 17.73 -17.01
C THR A 46 9.17 16.51 -16.27
N ARG A 47 8.37 15.65 -16.94
CA ARG A 47 7.64 14.57 -16.23
C ARG A 47 8.56 13.46 -15.70
N PRO A 48 9.47 12.85 -16.51
CA PRO A 48 10.44 11.90 -15.98
C PRO A 48 11.37 12.52 -14.94
N GLN A 49 11.73 13.80 -15.12
CA GLN A 49 12.55 14.53 -14.15
C GLN A 49 11.85 14.68 -12.80
N THR A 50 10.54 14.95 -12.77
CA THR A 50 9.75 14.97 -11.52
C THR A 50 9.84 13.63 -10.79
N VAL A 51 9.71 12.51 -11.51
CA VAL A 51 9.78 11.18 -10.91
C VAL A 51 11.17 10.90 -10.35
N LYS A 52 12.23 11.26 -11.07
CA LYS A 52 13.62 11.12 -10.58
C LYS A 52 13.88 11.93 -9.32
N ILE A 53 13.45 13.18 -9.29
CA ILE A 53 13.62 14.05 -8.11
C ILE A 53 12.83 13.49 -6.92
N ALA A 54 11.57 13.11 -7.13
CA ALA A 54 10.75 12.52 -6.08
C ALA A 54 11.37 11.23 -5.50
N ASP A 55 11.91 10.38 -6.36
CA ASP A 55 12.59 9.15 -5.98
C ASP A 55 13.89 9.41 -5.19
N SER A 56 14.73 10.33 -5.67
CA SER A 56 15.94 10.77 -4.97
C SER A 56 15.63 11.33 -3.58
N LEU A 57 14.62 12.21 -3.49
CA LEU A 57 14.16 12.77 -2.22
C LEU A 57 13.65 11.69 -1.27
N ALA A 58 12.85 10.74 -1.75
CA ALA A 58 12.33 9.65 -0.91
C ALA A 58 13.46 8.79 -0.33
N ARG A 59 14.47 8.44 -1.13
CA ARG A 59 15.62 7.64 -0.67
C ARG A 59 16.49 8.40 0.33
N THR A 60 16.88 9.62 -0.01
CA THR A 60 17.82 10.42 0.78
C THR A 60 17.22 10.85 2.11
N THR A 61 15.96 11.31 2.12
CA THR A 61 15.26 11.69 3.37
C THR A 61 15.02 10.51 4.30
N SER A 62 14.86 9.29 3.77
CA SER A 62 14.78 8.07 4.58
C SER A 62 16.11 7.70 5.24
N ALA A 63 17.24 8.02 4.59
CA ALA A 63 18.56 7.82 5.16
C ALA A 63 18.94 8.90 6.19
N GLY A 64 18.39 10.12 6.06
CA GLY A 64 18.49 11.16 7.08
C GLY A 64 18.53 12.58 6.52
N TRP A 65 17.94 13.52 7.26
CA TRP A 65 17.78 14.92 6.84
C TRP A 65 19.09 15.73 6.77
N GLN A 66 20.10 15.35 7.55
CA GLN A 66 21.37 16.08 7.69
C GLN A 66 22.47 15.57 6.77
N ARG A 67 22.18 14.56 5.93
CA ARG A 67 23.16 13.98 5.03
C ARG A 67 23.41 14.87 3.82
N GLU A 68 24.63 14.85 3.28
CA GLU A 68 25.01 15.63 2.11
C GLU A 68 24.15 15.27 0.88
N GLU A 69 23.79 13.99 0.73
CA GLU A 69 22.92 13.54 -0.37
C GLU A 69 21.52 14.16 -0.28
N THR A 70 20.97 14.32 0.93
CA THR A 70 19.66 14.95 1.15
C THR A 70 19.72 16.45 0.85
N HIS A 71 20.83 17.10 1.19
CA HIS A 71 21.06 18.50 0.82
C HIS A 71 21.16 18.67 -0.71
N ALA A 72 21.89 17.80 -1.40
CA ALA A 72 22.00 17.81 -2.86
C ALA A 72 20.65 17.55 -3.54
N ALA A 73 19.85 16.59 -3.05
CA ALA A 73 18.50 16.32 -3.57
C ALA A 73 17.55 17.52 -3.34
N THR A 74 17.70 18.23 -2.22
CA THR A 74 16.92 19.44 -1.93
C THR A 74 17.33 20.61 -2.86
N GLU A 75 18.61 20.71 -3.22
CA GLU A 75 19.09 21.69 -4.21
C GLU A 75 18.42 21.45 -5.56
N GLN A 76 18.42 20.20 -6.05
CA GLN A 76 17.75 19.82 -7.30
C GLN A 76 16.24 20.11 -7.27
N LEU A 77 15.59 19.92 -6.12
CA LEU A 77 14.19 20.29 -5.95
C LEU A 77 13.98 21.81 -6.07
N SER A 78 14.89 22.60 -5.51
CA SER A 78 14.80 24.07 -5.56
C SER A 78 14.94 24.61 -6.98
N GLU A 79 15.89 24.06 -7.75
CA GLU A 79 16.07 24.37 -9.18
C GLU A 79 14.84 23.95 -9.99
N PHE A 80 14.29 22.76 -9.73
CA PHE A 80 13.12 22.25 -10.45
C PHE A 80 11.86 23.08 -10.19
N LEU A 81 11.67 23.56 -8.96
CA LEU A 81 10.51 24.38 -8.58
C LEU A 81 10.71 25.87 -8.82
N ASP A 82 11.91 26.32 -9.21
CA ASP A 82 12.31 27.72 -9.35
C ASP A 82 12.03 28.54 -8.07
N VAL A 83 12.47 28.01 -6.93
CA VAL A 83 12.33 28.63 -5.60
C VAL A 83 13.64 28.62 -4.84
N SER A 84 13.75 29.42 -3.78
CA SER A 84 14.91 29.35 -2.89
C SER A 84 15.03 27.98 -2.21
N ARG A 85 16.27 27.58 -1.92
CA ARG A 85 16.59 26.36 -1.17
C ARG A 85 15.80 26.23 0.13
N ASP A 86 15.70 27.30 0.91
CA ASP A 86 14.95 27.31 2.17
C ASP A 86 13.47 27.02 1.96
N ARG A 87 12.88 27.54 0.88
CA ARG A 87 11.48 27.29 0.54
C ARG A 87 11.26 25.87 0.04
N ALA A 88 12.19 25.31 -0.73
CA ALA A 88 12.16 23.92 -1.14
C ALA A 88 12.28 22.97 0.06
N CYS A 89 13.18 23.27 1.00
CA CYS A 89 13.35 22.52 2.25
C CYS A 89 12.07 22.56 3.11
N ALA A 90 11.50 23.75 3.33
CA ALA A 90 10.24 23.89 4.08
C ALA A 90 9.09 23.12 3.42
N TRP A 91 8.98 23.18 2.09
CA TRP A 91 7.98 22.44 1.33
C TRP A 91 8.17 20.93 1.49
N LEU A 92 9.39 20.43 1.39
CA LEU A 92 9.72 19.02 1.55
C LEU A 92 9.39 18.51 2.96
N HIS A 93 9.74 19.28 4.00
CA HIS A 93 9.36 18.96 5.39
C HIS A 93 7.84 18.89 5.57
N GLN A 94 7.10 19.82 4.95
CA GLN A 94 5.65 19.80 4.98
C GLN A 94 5.10 18.52 4.33
N GLN A 95 5.60 18.13 3.15
CA GLN A 95 5.17 16.90 2.48
C GLN A 95 5.50 15.65 3.30
N ALA A 96 6.71 15.57 3.87
CA ALA A 96 7.11 14.46 4.71
C ALA A 96 6.24 14.34 5.98
N THR A 97 5.87 15.47 6.59
CA THR A 97 4.98 15.52 7.75
C THR A 97 3.55 15.11 7.40
N GLU A 98 3.04 15.54 6.24
CA GLU A 98 1.71 15.15 5.76
C GLU A 98 1.64 13.65 5.45
N ALA A 99 2.68 13.11 4.82
CA ALA A 99 2.83 11.68 4.59
C ALA A 99 2.88 10.92 5.92
N ALA A 100 3.69 11.39 6.89
CA ALA A 100 3.75 10.80 8.22
C ALA A 100 2.39 10.80 8.93
N ARG A 101 1.62 11.89 8.83
CA ARG A 101 0.28 11.97 9.41
C ARG A 101 -0.68 10.96 8.78
N SER A 102 -0.76 10.96 7.45
CA SER A 102 -1.68 10.09 6.70
C SER A 102 -1.34 8.60 6.80
N LEU A 103 -0.06 8.27 6.96
CA LEU A 103 0.44 6.89 7.00
C LEU A 103 0.85 6.43 8.41
N SER A 104 0.68 7.26 9.43
CA SER A 104 1.04 6.96 10.83
C SER A 104 0.49 5.63 11.34
N ARG A 105 -0.73 5.29 10.94
CA ARG A 105 -1.41 4.02 11.28
C ARG A 105 -0.71 2.75 10.83
N TYR A 106 0.21 2.84 9.86
CA TYR A 106 0.92 1.68 9.31
C TYR A 106 2.27 1.43 9.97
N ASN A 107 2.68 2.32 10.90
CA ASN A 107 3.94 2.20 11.63
C ASN A 107 5.19 2.09 10.73
N TYR A 108 5.14 2.74 9.56
CA TYR A 108 6.31 2.87 8.68
C TYR A 108 7.32 3.87 9.27
N PRO A 109 8.63 3.66 9.08
CA PRO A 109 9.68 4.60 9.48
C PRO A 109 9.70 5.79 8.51
N LEU A 110 8.70 6.66 8.62
CA LEU A 110 8.51 7.77 7.69
C LEU A 110 9.45 8.94 8.03
N PRO A 111 10.11 9.56 7.03
CA PRO A 111 11.04 10.67 7.27
C PRO A 111 10.44 11.84 8.06
N GLY A 112 9.14 12.06 7.96
CA GLY A 112 8.45 13.12 8.70
C GLY A 112 8.52 12.96 10.22
N PHE A 113 8.65 11.74 10.76
CA PHE A 113 8.83 11.55 12.20
C PHE A 113 10.22 12.00 12.68
N ALA A 114 11.24 11.87 11.82
CA ALA A 114 12.60 12.27 12.13
C ALA A 114 12.73 13.79 12.35
N LEU A 115 11.79 14.59 11.82
CA LEU A 115 11.76 16.05 11.99
C LEU A 115 11.40 16.50 13.41
N MET A 116 10.85 15.62 14.25
CA MET A 116 10.54 15.93 15.64
C MET A 116 11.77 15.89 16.56
N PHE A 117 12.86 15.27 16.10
CA PHE A 117 14.08 15.10 16.88
C PHE A 117 15.09 16.20 16.57
N MET A 118 15.87 16.61 17.58
CA MET A 118 16.96 17.55 17.36
C MET A 118 18.08 16.88 16.54
N PRO A 119 18.85 17.64 15.75
CA PRO A 119 20.00 17.10 15.02
C PRO A 119 20.96 16.39 16.00
N GLY A 120 21.15 15.08 15.80
CA GLY A 120 22.02 14.23 16.62
C GLY A 120 21.33 13.42 17.72
N GLU A 121 20.03 13.57 17.95
CA GLU A 121 19.27 12.72 18.91
C GLU A 121 18.89 11.36 18.34
N ILE A 122 18.69 11.29 17.03
CA ILE A 122 18.62 10.04 16.27
C ILE A 122 20.07 9.63 16.00
N GLY A 123 20.50 8.53 16.61
CA GLY A 123 21.86 8.00 16.47
C GLY A 123 22.29 8.01 15.01
N GLN A 124 23.37 8.70 14.70
CA GLN A 124 24.06 8.62 13.42
C GLN A 124 24.84 7.30 13.32
N ASP A 125 24.22 6.20 13.77
CA ASP A 125 24.84 4.90 13.66
C ASP A 125 24.80 4.54 12.18
N GLU A 126 25.89 4.83 11.47
CA GLU A 126 26.16 4.37 10.10
C GLU A 126 26.14 2.83 10.00
N ASN A 127 26.09 2.15 11.15
CA ASN A 127 25.99 0.70 11.33
C ASN A 127 24.67 0.24 11.97
N ASP A 128 23.73 1.14 12.26
CA ASP A 128 22.36 0.67 12.42
C ASP A 128 21.91 0.31 11.01
N ASP A 129 22.08 -0.98 10.71
CA ASP A 129 21.16 -1.76 9.90
C ASP A 129 19.78 -1.54 10.52
N HIS A 130 19.25 -0.31 10.42
CA HIS A 130 17.84 -0.02 10.50
C HIS A 130 17.32 -0.87 9.36
N ASP A 131 16.97 -2.11 9.71
CA ASP A 131 16.27 -3.06 8.89
C ASP A 131 15.34 -2.20 8.06
N ILE A 132 15.71 -1.96 6.79
CA ILE A 132 14.77 -1.45 5.81
C ILE A 132 13.60 -2.37 6.07
N PRO A 133 12.42 -1.88 6.51
CA PRO A 133 11.31 -2.78 6.74
C PRO A 133 11.15 -3.42 5.39
N LEU A 134 11.56 -4.69 5.27
CA LEU A 134 11.50 -5.42 4.03
C LEU A 134 10.07 -5.14 3.56
N LEU A 135 9.85 -4.78 2.30
CA LEU A 135 8.49 -4.86 1.79
C LEU A 135 8.08 -6.34 1.96
N GLY A 136 7.41 -6.67 3.07
CA GLY A 136 7.28 -8.04 3.58
C GLY A 136 8.05 -8.39 4.88
N GLY A 137 8.48 -7.42 5.68
CA GLY A 137 9.05 -7.58 7.02
C GLY A 137 8.00 -8.18 7.94
N ARG A 138 7.83 -9.50 7.83
CA ARG A 138 7.13 -10.33 8.78
C ARG A 138 7.67 -9.94 10.15
N ARG A 139 6.78 -9.57 11.07
CA ARG A 139 7.10 -9.41 12.51
C ARG A 139 8.13 -10.47 12.90
N PRO A 140 9.12 -10.16 13.76
CA PRO A 140 10.10 -11.14 14.22
C PRO A 140 9.35 -12.44 14.44
N HIS A 141 9.74 -13.48 13.70
CA HIS A 141 9.09 -14.76 13.80
C HIS A 141 9.26 -15.15 15.27
N GLU A 142 8.23 -14.91 16.10
CA GLU A 142 8.04 -15.69 17.30
C GLU A 142 8.17 -17.11 16.77
N GLN A 143 9.28 -17.75 17.17
CA GLN A 143 9.55 -19.13 16.83
C GLN A 143 8.22 -19.84 16.96
N PRO A 144 7.74 -20.51 15.90
CA PRO A 144 6.43 -21.12 15.95
C PRO A 144 6.46 -22.06 17.14
N VAL A 145 5.83 -21.64 18.24
CA VAL A 145 5.55 -22.51 19.37
C VAL A 145 4.85 -23.67 18.71
N ALA A 146 5.49 -24.84 18.71
CA ALA A 146 5.07 -25.98 17.91
C ALA A 146 3.57 -26.19 18.13
N VAL A 147 2.75 -25.69 17.20
CA VAL A 147 1.30 -25.69 17.36
C VAL A 147 0.92 -27.13 17.11
N THR A 148 0.79 -27.87 18.20
CA THR A 148 0.56 -29.33 18.19
C THR A 148 -0.88 -29.66 17.77
N GLN A 149 -1.62 -28.69 17.23
CA GLN A 149 -2.99 -28.84 16.77
C GLN A 149 -3.14 -28.07 15.45
N ALA A 150 -3.77 -28.70 14.45
CA ALA A 150 -4.15 -28.01 13.23
C ALA A 150 -4.91 -26.73 13.62
N PRO A 151 -4.47 -25.54 13.16
CA PRO A 151 -5.07 -24.29 13.62
C PRO A 151 -6.55 -24.29 13.23
N ASP A 152 -7.40 -23.97 14.21
CA ASP A 152 -8.84 -23.82 13.99
C ASP A 152 -9.07 -22.85 12.83
N LEU A 153 -9.92 -23.25 11.87
CA LEU A 153 -10.22 -22.49 10.65
C LEU A 153 -10.64 -21.06 10.98
N HIS A 154 -11.41 -20.88 12.05
CA HIS A 154 -11.86 -19.57 12.49
C HIS A 154 -10.69 -18.67 12.94
N THR A 155 -9.72 -19.25 13.64
CA THR A 155 -8.50 -18.55 14.08
C THR A 155 -7.63 -18.16 12.89
N THR A 156 -7.47 -19.07 11.92
CA THR A 156 -6.72 -18.81 10.69
C THR A 156 -7.37 -17.70 9.85
N MET A 157 -8.68 -17.78 9.62
CA MET A 157 -9.44 -16.73 8.90
C MET A 157 -9.36 -15.39 9.62
N ALA A 158 -9.53 -15.36 10.94
CA ALA A 158 -9.40 -14.12 11.71
C ALA A 158 -7.99 -13.52 11.61
N GLY A 159 -6.95 -14.36 11.62
CA GLY A 159 -5.55 -13.92 11.41
C GLY A 159 -5.34 -13.29 10.03
N ILE A 160 -5.75 -13.98 8.97
CA ILE A 160 -5.62 -13.50 7.58
C ILE A 160 -6.39 -12.19 7.38
N MET A 161 -7.63 -12.12 7.86
CA MET A 161 -8.45 -10.91 7.74
C MET A 161 -7.83 -9.73 8.48
N ARG A 162 -7.27 -9.97 9.67
CA ARG A 162 -6.54 -8.94 10.42
C ARG A 162 -5.34 -8.44 9.63
N GLN A 163 -4.57 -9.36 9.05
CA GLN A 163 -3.43 -9.03 8.20
C GLN A 163 -3.86 -8.19 6.98
N ILE A 164 -4.88 -8.60 6.23
CA ILE A 164 -5.42 -7.85 5.09
C ILE A 164 -5.82 -6.43 5.50
N ARG A 165 -6.54 -6.28 6.62
CA ARG A 165 -6.97 -4.97 7.09
C ARG A 165 -5.79 -4.07 7.43
N ASP A 166 -4.80 -4.62 8.12
CA ASP A 166 -3.64 -3.87 8.62
C ASP A 166 -2.72 -3.48 7.43
N GLU A 167 -2.50 -4.39 6.47
CA GLU A 167 -1.66 -4.17 5.28
C GLU A 167 -2.33 -3.26 4.24
N CYS A 168 -3.62 -3.46 3.95
CA CYS A 168 -4.34 -2.63 2.98
C CYS A 168 -4.82 -1.30 3.58
N GLY A 169 -4.76 -1.15 4.89
CA GLY A 169 -5.22 0.08 5.52
C GLY A 169 -6.72 0.28 5.50
N ALA A 170 -7.48 -0.80 5.48
CA ALA A 170 -8.93 -0.66 5.59
C ALA A 170 -9.28 -0.27 7.04
N ALA A 171 -10.23 0.64 7.24
CA ALA A 171 -10.77 0.91 8.58
C ALA A 171 -11.50 -0.33 9.15
N ARG A 172 -12.00 -1.18 8.25
CA ARG A 172 -12.71 -2.42 8.52
C ARG A 172 -12.56 -3.40 7.37
N VAL A 173 -12.63 -4.68 7.66
CA VAL A 173 -12.69 -5.76 6.67
C VAL A 173 -13.81 -6.73 7.07
N VAL A 174 -14.55 -7.23 6.09
CA VAL A 174 -15.72 -8.08 6.33
C VAL A 174 -15.65 -9.26 5.38
N PHE A 175 -15.82 -10.46 5.91
CA PHE A 175 -16.01 -11.65 5.10
C PHE A 175 -17.46 -12.09 5.24
N ALA A 176 -18.17 -12.04 4.11
CA ALA A 176 -19.55 -12.48 4.00
C ALA A 176 -19.63 -13.77 3.19
N MET A 177 -20.39 -14.73 3.67
CA MET A 177 -20.45 -16.09 3.12
C MET A 177 -21.88 -16.44 2.71
N LEU A 178 -22.00 -17.22 1.65
CA LEU A 178 -23.28 -17.79 1.24
C LEU A 178 -23.76 -18.83 2.25
N ASN A 179 -25.08 -18.85 2.49
CA ASN A 179 -25.73 -19.98 3.16
C ASN A 179 -25.73 -21.24 2.28
N GLN A 180 -26.11 -22.38 2.85
CA GLN A 180 -26.02 -23.69 2.20
C GLN A 180 -26.83 -23.80 0.90
N ASP A 181 -27.99 -23.15 0.87
CA ASP A 181 -28.91 -23.01 -0.27
C ASP A 181 -28.59 -21.81 -1.18
N ARG A 182 -27.55 -21.03 -0.86
CA ARG A 182 -27.05 -19.87 -1.64
C ARG A 182 -28.08 -18.77 -1.90
N SER A 183 -29.14 -18.72 -1.11
CA SER A 183 -30.19 -17.70 -1.17
C SER A 183 -29.83 -16.43 -0.41
N ARG A 184 -28.92 -16.51 0.58
CA ARG A 184 -28.54 -15.40 1.46
C ARG A 184 -27.03 -15.24 1.55
N LEU A 185 -26.59 -13.99 1.63
CA LEU A 185 -25.22 -13.62 1.96
C LEU A 185 -25.18 -13.04 3.37
N ARG A 186 -24.41 -13.67 4.26
CA ARG A 186 -24.31 -13.28 5.68
C ARG A 186 -22.89 -12.99 6.09
N THR A 187 -22.70 -11.96 6.90
CA THR A 187 -21.39 -11.70 7.50
C THR A 187 -21.01 -12.85 8.43
N ARG A 188 -19.86 -13.45 8.16
CA ARG A 188 -19.28 -14.52 8.98
C ARG A 188 -18.22 -13.98 9.93
N LEU A 189 -17.48 -12.96 9.49
CA LEU A 189 -16.43 -12.32 10.25
C LEU A 189 -16.36 -10.84 9.85
N ALA A 190 -16.26 -9.95 10.82
CA ALA A 190 -16.03 -8.53 10.61
C ALA A 190 -15.01 -8.02 11.63
N LEU A 191 -13.99 -7.30 11.15
CA LEU A 191 -12.92 -6.77 11.98
C LEU A 191 -12.77 -5.27 11.70
N GLY A 192 -12.67 -4.46 12.77
CA GLY A 192 -12.67 -2.99 12.67
C GLY A 192 -14.08 -2.42 12.53
N GLY A 193 -14.17 -1.11 12.28
CA GLY A 193 -15.44 -0.36 12.22
C GLY A 193 -16.09 -0.13 13.60
N ASP A 194 -17.18 0.63 13.60
CA ASP A 194 -17.97 0.90 14.81
C ASP A 194 -18.77 -0.34 15.25
N ALA A 195 -19.14 -0.38 16.53
CA ALA A 195 -19.92 -1.50 17.07
C ALA A 195 -21.26 -1.70 16.33
N ASP A 196 -21.90 -0.59 15.93
CA ASP A 196 -23.18 -0.52 15.24
C ASP A 196 -23.07 -0.52 13.71
N ASP A 197 -21.91 -0.90 13.18
CA ASP A 197 -21.68 -1.01 11.76
C ASP A 197 -22.58 -2.10 11.13
N GLY A 198 -23.50 -1.68 10.25
CA GLY A 198 -24.46 -2.54 9.58
C GLY A 198 -23.85 -3.67 8.73
N LEU A 199 -22.56 -3.59 8.37
CA LEU A 199 -21.86 -4.72 7.74
C LEU A 199 -21.57 -5.87 8.70
N ARG A 200 -21.45 -5.61 10.01
CA ARG A 200 -21.19 -6.67 11.01
C ARG A 200 -22.36 -7.63 11.11
N SER A 201 -23.57 -7.13 10.92
CA SER A 201 -24.82 -7.89 10.91
C SER A 201 -25.44 -8.02 9.51
N LEU A 202 -24.61 -7.99 8.46
CA LEU A 202 -25.09 -8.12 7.09
C LEU A 202 -25.87 -9.43 6.90
N ASP A 203 -27.10 -9.33 6.42
CA ASP A 203 -27.92 -10.45 5.98
C ASP A 203 -28.74 -10.05 4.75
N LEU A 204 -28.24 -10.39 3.56
CA LEU A 204 -28.82 -9.98 2.29
C LEU A 204 -29.54 -11.15 1.61
N ASP A 205 -30.74 -10.87 1.12
CA ASP A 205 -31.43 -11.72 0.15
C ASP A 205 -30.83 -11.56 -1.24
N LEU A 206 -30.47 -12.69 -1.86
CA LEU A 206 -29.95 -12.76 -3.21
C LEU A 206 -31.04 -13.03 -4.27
N SER A 207 -32.31 -13.10 -3.86
CA SER A 207 -33.46 -13.19 -4.78
C SER A 207 -33.59 -11.97 -5.69
N GLN A 208 -33.19 -10.79 -5.20
CA GLN A 208 -33.23 -9.54 -5.94
C GLN A 208 -31.89 -9.22 -6.59
N LYS A 209 -31.92 -8.84 -7.87
CA LYS A 209 -30.73 -8.44 -8.61
C LYS A 209 -30.15 -7.14 -8.04
N ASN A 210 -29.00 -7.25 -7.40
CA ASN A 210 -28.24 -6.17 -6.79
C ASN A 210 -26.74 -6.31 -7.07
N LEU A 211 -25.93 -5.35 -6.63
CA LEU A 211 -24.48 -5.37 -6.85
C LEU A 211 -23.83 -6.67 -6.35
N PHE A 212 -24.25 -7.16 -5.18
CA PHE A 212 -23.72 -8.37 -4.54
C PHE A 212 -24.06 -9.63 -5.35
N THR A 213 -25.29 -9.74 -5.86
CA THR A 213 -25.67 -10.85 -6.75
C THR A 213 -24.83 -10.87 -8.04
N LEU A 214 -24.51 -9.69 -8.59
CA LEU A 214 -23.67 -9.58 -9.78
C LEU A 214 -22.22 -10.00 -9.47
N LEU A 215 -21.64 -9.55 -8.35
CA LEU A 215 -20.32 -9.97 -7.88
C LEU A 215 -20.21 -11.49 -7.72
N LEU A 216 -21.27 -12.16 -7.28
CA LEU A 216 -21.29 -13.61 -7.08
C LEU A 216 -21.50 -14.43 -8.36
N THR A 217 -21.73 -13.80 -9.53
CA THR A 217 -21.89 -14.53 -10.79
C THR A 217 -20.58 -15.02 -11.40
N LYS A 218 -19.48 -14.30 -11.16
CA LYS A 218 -18.15 -14.60 -11.67
C LYS A 218 -17.08 -14.01 -10.76
N THR A 219 -15.83 -14.46 -10.89
CA THR A 219 -14.70 -13.85 -10.20
C THR A 219 -14.53 -12.40 -10.67
N GLN A 220 -14.87 -11.45 -9.82
CA GLN A 220 -14.76 -10.03 -10.11
C GLN A 220 -14.62 -9.21 -8.83
N SER A 221 -14.07 -8.02 -8.96
CA SER A 221 -14.00 -7.04 -7.89
C SER A 221 -14.62 -5.72 -8.33
N VAL A 222 -15.09 -4.95 -7.36
CA VAL A 222 -15.59 -3.60 -7.57
C VAL A 222 -15.02 -2.68 -6.50
N TRP A 223 -14.55 -1.52 -6.94
CA TRP A 223 -14.13 -0.44 -6.08
C TRP A 223 -15.20 0.65 -6.09
N LEU A 224 -15.89 0.85 -4.96
CA LEU A 224 -16.81 1.96 -4.76
C LEU A 224 -16.04 3.16 -4.20
N HIS A 225 -16.19 4.30 -4.85
CA HIS A 225 -15.65 5.59 -4.42
C HIS A 225 -16.76 6.65 -4.56
N PRO A 226 -16.79 7.73 -3.77
CA PRO A 226 -17.77 8.81 -3.89
C PRO A 226 -18.09 9.24 -5.34
N ASP A 227 -17.08 9.33 -6.22
CA ASP A 227 -17.26 9.75 -7.61
C ASP A 227 -18.07 8.77 -8.47
N ASN A 228 -18.04 7.48 -8.14
CA ASN A 228 -18.78 6.44 -8.87
C ASN A 228 -20.00 5.93 -8.10
N ALA A 229 -20.21 6.39 -6.86
CA ALA A 229 -21.29 5.94 -5.99
C ALA A 229 -22.66 6.11 -6.66
N ALA A 230 -22.89 7.23 -7.35
CA ALA A 230 -24.16 7.50 -8.06
C ALA A 230 -24.52 6.41 -9.09
N LYS A 231 -23.53 5.81 -9.75
CA LYS A 231 -23.73 4.71 -10.71
C LYS A 231 -24.22 3.43 -10.03
N TYR A 232 -23.78 3.18 -8.80
CA TYR A 232 -24.06 1.93 -8.08
C TYR A 232 -25.17 2.07 -7.02
N GLN A 233 -25.57 3.29 -6.65
CA GLN A 233 -26.60 3.56 -5.64
C GLN A 233 -27.90 2.78 -5.88
N GLY A 234 -28.38 2.72 -7.13
CA GLY A 234 -29.58 1.97 -7.51
C GLY A 234 -29.47 0.46 -7.29
N HIS A 235 -28.25 -0.08 -7.31
CA HIS A 235 -27.95 -1.51 -7.15
C HIS A 235 -27.49 -1.87 -5.73
N LEU A 236 -27.29 -0.89 -4.84
CA LEU A 236 -26.98 -1.12 -3.45
C LEU A 236 -28.27 -1.35 -2.63
N PRO A 237 -28.32 -2.36 -1.75
CA PRO A 237 -29.39 -2.54 -0.79
C PRO A 237 -29.58 -1.30 0.08
N ALA A 238 -30.83 -0.96 0.39
CA ALA A 238 -31.16 0.26 1.14
C ALA A 238 -30.44 0.35 2.49
N SER A 239 -30.24 -0.78 3.18
CA SER A 239 -29.53 -0.86 4.46
C SER A 239 -28.05 -0.47 4.38
N LEU A 240 -27.41 -0.62 3.22
CA LEU A 240 -25.98 -0.37 3.05
C LEU A 240 -25.67 0.95 2.34
N ARG A 241 -26.66 1.56 1.67
CA ARG A 241 -26.48 2.81 0.91
C ARG A 241 -25.84 3.93 1.74
N PRO A 242 -26.29 4.26 2.96
CA PRO A 242 -25.75 5.41 3.70
C PRO A 242 -24.25 5.27 3.98
N MET A 243 -23.80 4.04 4.19
CA MET A 243 -22.45 3.73 4.59
C MET A 243 -21.52 3.50 3.39
N LEU A 244 -21.93 2.68 2.41
CA LEU A 244 -21.11 2.39 1.22
C LEU A 244 -21.04 3.55 0.23
N ALA A 245 -22.09 4.39 0.14
CA ALA A 245 -22.07 5.54 -0.77
C ALA A 245 -21.22 6.70 -0.24
N ALA A 246 -21.14 6.85 1.10
CA ALA A 246 -20.40 7.95 1.73
C ALA A 246 -18.90 7.65 1.88
N GLN A 247 -18.55 6.42 2.29
CA GLN A 247 -17.16 6.05 2.60
C GLN A 247 -16.49 5.24 1.49
N GLY A 248 -17.28 4.74 0.52
CA GLY A 248 -16.77 3.80 -0.48
C GLY A 248 -16.45 2.43 0.11
N GLY A 249 -15.80 1.60 -0.69
CA GLY A 249 -15.38 0.26 -0.29
C GLY A 249 -14.93 -0.58 -1.46
N TYR A 250 -13.92 -1.41 -1.22
CA TYR A 250 -13.52 -2.46 -2.16
C TYR A 250 -14.23 -3.75 -1.80
N MET A 251 -14.72 -4.46 -2.82
CA MET A 251 -15.32 -5.78 -2.65
C MET A 251 -14.79 -6.72 -3.72
N MET A 252 -14.49 -7.96 -3.36
CA MET A 252 -14.15 -9.02 -4.30
C MET A 252 -14.99 -10.27 -4.05
N SER A 253 -15.32 -10.99 -5.12
CA SER A 253 -15.95 -12.29 -5.00
C SER A 253 -14.94 -13.41 -4.82
N LEU A 254 -15.27 -14.32 -3.90
CA LEU A 254 -14.46 -15.48 -3.56
C LEU A 254 -15.12 -16.74 -4.08
N PHE A 255 -14.34 -17.56 -4.79
CA PHE A 255 -14.78 -18.81 -5.40
C PHE A 255 -13.92 -19.97 -4.93
N VAL A 256 -14.55 -21.12 -4.71
CA VAL A 256 -13.85 -22.40 -4.50
C VAL A 256 -14.14 -23.26 -5.73
N ARG A 257 -13.12 -23.43 -6.59
CA ARG A 257 -13.32 -23.96 -7.96
C ARG A 257 -14.32 -23.06 -8.69
N GLU A 258 -15.35 -23.64 -9.32
CA GLU A 258 -16.41 -22.92 -10.05
C GLU A 258 -17.60 -22.52 -9.16
N LYS A 259 -17.47 -22.57 -7.83
CA LYS A 259 -18.57 -22.34 -6.89
C LYS A 259 -18.32 -21.06 -6.10
N PRO A 260 -19.25 -20.07 -6.14
CA PRO A 260 -19.11 -18.88 -5.30
C PRO A 260 -19.20 -19.29 -3.84
N LEU A 261 -18.29 -18.74 -3.04
CA LEU A 261 -18.20 -18.95 -1.60
C LEU A 261 -18.82 -17.76 -0.85
N GLY A 262 -18.51 -16.55 -1.31
CA GLY A 262 -18.83 -15.33 -0.60
C GLY A 262 -18.13 -14.12 -1.17
N LEU A 263 -18.04 -13.06 -0.36
CA LEU A 263 -17.39 -11.80 -0.67
C LEU A 263 -16.44 -11.40 0.45
N LEU A 264 -15.37 -10.71 0.06
CA LEU A 264 -14.48 -9.94 0.92
C LEU A 264 -14.67 -8.45 0.63
#